data_AF-A0AAV6B2F8-F1
#
_entry.id   AF-A0AAV6B2F8-F1
#
_cell.length_a   1.000
_cell.length_b   1.000
_cell.length_c   1.000
_cell.angle_alpha   90.00
_cell.angle_beta   90.00
_cell.angle_gamma   90.00
#
_symmetry.space_group_name_H-M   'P 1'
#
loop_
_entity.id
_entity.type
_entity.pdbx_description
1 polymer ?
#
loop_
_entity_poly.entity_id
_entity_poly.type
_entity_poly.pdbx_seq_one_letter_code
_entity_poly.pdbx_strand_id
1 'polypeptide(L)'
;EEMSTFIRLRLRRRALLLFLTSLDEPVTAESFVRNMDLLCRQHLVLVNVLQAPGARPVFSNQAIATAQELYGELAGHMRWQQLRELEKILQRRGVRLSLLPSERLAVDLVSQYMNVKRRQLI
;
A
#
# COMPACT_ATOMS: atom_id res chain seq x y z
N GLU A 1 14.38 8.80 2.38
CA GLU A 1 14.77 10.14 1.88
C GLU A 1 15.61 10.08 0.62
N GLU A 2 16.70 9.30 0.56
CA GLU A 2 17.60 9.27 -0.61
C GLU A 2 16.90 8.87 -1.92
N MET A 3 16.06 7.84 -1.91
CA MET A 3 15.34 7.35 -3.11
C MET A 3 14.41 8.43 -3.71
N SER A 4 13.62 9.12 -2.88
CA SER A 4 12.71 10.18 -3.35
C SER A 4 13.47 11.37 -3.92
N THR A 5 14.59 11.74 -3.30
CA THR A 5 15.46 12.81 -3.82
C THR A 5 16.10 12.41 -5.14
N PHE A 6 16.59 11.18 -5.26
CA PHE A 6 17.18 10.66 -6.49
C PHE A 6 16.18 10.66 -7.65
N ILE A 7 14.97 10.12 -7.44
CA ILE A 7 13.91 10.10 -8.46
C ILE A 7 13.57 11.53 -8.89
N ARG A 8 13.35 12.43 -7.93
CA ARG A 8 13.04 13.85 -8.21
C ARG A 8 14.11 14.56 -9.03
N LEU A 9 15.39 14.24 -8.81
CA LEU A 9 16.51 14.88 -9.53
C LEU A 9 16.75 14.27 -10.92
N ARG A 10 16.53 12.96 -11.08
CA ARG A 10 16.86 12.21 -12.31
C ARG A 10 15.67 12.06 -13.26
N LEU A 11 14.46 11.92 -12.74
CA LEU A 11 13.24 11.73 -13.53
C LEU A 11 12.51 13.08 -13.73
N ARG A 12 12.92 13.81 -14.77
CA ARG A 12 12.40 15.17 -15.05
C ARG A 12 11.02 15.21 -15.71
N ARG A 13 10.56 14.07 -16.27
CA ARG A 13 9.24 13.95 -16.90
C ARG A 13 8.29 13.21 -15.98
N ARG A 14 7.00 13.57 -16.03
CA ARG A 14 5.94 12.86 -15.32
C ARG A 14 5.97 11.38 -15.71
N ALA A 15 5.89 10.50 -14.72
CA ALA A 15 6.02 9.05 -14.90
C ALA A 15 5.07 8.31 -13.94
N LEU A 16 4.85 7.03 -14.24
CA LEU A 16 4.22 6.09 -13.31
C LEU A 16 5.30 5.55 -12.39
N LEU A 17 5.14 5.74 -11.08
CA LEU A 17 5.96 5.07 -10.08
C LEU A 17 5.13 4.00 -9.41
N LEU A 18 5.57 2.76 -9.55
CA LEU A 18 4.94 1.59 -8.94
C LEU A 18 5.84 1.09 -7.80
N PHE A 19 5.36 1.17 -6.57
CA PHE A 19 6.06 0.67 -5.40
C PHE A 19 5.48 -0.68 -4.97
N LEU A 20 6.34 -1.68 -4.79
CA LEU A 20 6.01 -2.98 -4.21
C LEU A 20 6.79 -3.09 -2.90
N THR A 21 6.11 -2.91 -1.77
CA THR A 21 6.79 -2.82 -0.46
C THR A 21 5.89 -3.34 0.66
N SER A 22 6.48 -3.80 1.75
CA SER A 22 5.78 -3.95 3.03
C SER A 22 5.80 -2.62 3.78
N LEU A 23 4.71 -2.29 4.49
CA LEU A 23 4.59 -1.11 5.34
C LEU A 23 3.99 -1.49 6.71
N ASP A 24 4.30 -2.71 7.17
CA ASP A 24 3.78 -3.26 8.41
C ASP A 24 4.42 -2.63 9.65
N GLU A 25 5.63 -2.08 9.50
CA GLU A 25 6.35 -1.41 10.60
C GLU A 25 6.04 0.10 10.60
N PRO A 26 5.58 0.68 11.73
CA PRO A 26 5.17 2.08 11.82
C PRO A 26 6.27 3.08 11.39
N VAL A 27 7.51 2.86 11.82
CA VAL A 27 8.63 3.76 11.52
C VAL A 27 8.90 3.83 10.01
N THR A 28 8.87 2.67 9.35
CA THR A 28 9.05 2.55 7.91
C THR A 28 7.88 3.19 7.16
N ALA A 29 6.63 2.97 7.62
CA ALA A 29 5.43 3.57 7.05
C ALA A 29 5.45 5.10 7.13
N GLU A 30 5.81 5.68 8.27
CA GLU A 30 5.88 7.14 8.45
C GLU A 30 6.96 7.78 7.56
N SER A 31 8.16 7.18 7.52
CA SER A 31 9.24 7.66 6.66
C SER A 31 8.82 7.59 5.18
N PHE A 32 8.17 6.49 4.77
CA PHE A 32 7.65 6.32 3.43
C PHE A 32 6.63 7.41 3.08
N VAL A 33 5.65 7.65 3.96
CA VAL A 33 4.64 8.70 3.81
C VAL A 33 5.27 10.08 3.61
N ARG A 34 6.27 10.45 4.42
CA ARG A 34 7.00 11.72 4.27
C ARG A 34 7.70 11.83 2.91
N ASN A 35 8.35 10.76 2.46
CA ASN A 35 9.07 10.74 1.18
C ASN A 35 8.12 10.84 -0.03
N MET A 36 6.89 10.31 0.08
CA MET A 36 5.92 10.34 -1.01
C MET A 36 5.38 11.75 -1.30
N ASP A 37 5.33 12.64 -0.32
CA ASP A 37 4.87 14.03 -0.52
C ASP A 37 5.67 14.76 -1.62
N LEU A 38 6.96 14.44 -1.73
CA LEU A 38 7.84 15.02 -2.73
C LEU A 38 7.56 14.46 -4.13
N LEU A 39 7.28 13.15 -4.23
CA LEU A 39 7.13 12.46 -5.50
C LEU A 39 5.74 12.64 -6.12
N CYS A 40 4.68 12.69 -5.31
CA CYS A 40 3.30 12.73 -5.79
C CYS A 40 2.93 14.02 -6.51
N ARG A 41 3.70 15.08 -6.27
CA ARG A 41 3.54 16.36 -6.98
C ARG A 41 4.05 16.31 -8.42
N GLN A 42 4.93 15.36 -8.74
CA GLN A 42 5.61 15.28 -10.04
C GLN A 42 5.25 14.01 -10.82
N HIS A 43 4.88 12.94 -10.11
CA HIS A 43 4.65 11.62 -10.68
C HIS A 43 3.33 11.04 -10.19
N LEU A 44 2.77 10.13 -10.97
CA LEU A 44 1.65 9.31 -10.52
C LEU A 44 2.20 8.16 -9.69
N VAL A 45 1.88 8.12 -8.40
CA VAL A 45 2.43 7.13 -7.46
C VAL A 45 1.36 6.10 -7.10
N LEU A 46 1.65 4.84 -7.41
CA LEU A 46 0.88 3.68 -6.98
C LEU A 46 1.72 2.84 -6.03
N VAL A 47 1.18 2.54 -4.86
CA VAL A 47 1.83 1.75 -3.82
C VAL A 47 1.06 0.47 -3.63
N ASN A 48 1.75 -0.64 -3.69
CA ASN A 48 1.19 -1.97 -3.61
C ASN A 48 1.86 -2.69 -2.45
N VAL A 49 1.05 -3.08 -1.48
CA VAL A 49 1.48 -3.79 -0.27
C VAL A 49 0.89 -5.18 -0.32
N LEU A 50 1.71 -6.20 -0.04
CA LEU A 50 1.24 -7.57 0.07
C LEU A 50 0.34 -7.70 1.30
N GLN A 51 -0.86 -8.24 1.11
CA GLN A 51 -1.76 -8.50 2.23
C GLN A 51 -1.26 -9.71 3.01
N ALA A 52 -0.84 -9.48 4.26
CA ALA A 52 -0.48 -10.56 5.17
C ALA A 52 -1.69 -11.47 5.46
N PRO A 53 -1.51 -12.80 5.57
CA PRO A 53 -2.58 -13.71 5.95
C PRO A 53 -3.20 -13.30 7.29
N GLY A 54 -4.53 -13.30 7.38
CA GLY A 54 -5.25 -12.94 8.61
C GLY A 54 -5.41 -11.43 8.86
N ALA A 55 -4.87 -10.55 8.01
CA ALA A 55 -5.16 -9.11 8.08
C ALA A 55 -6.58 -8.81 7.57
N ARG A 56 -7.58 -9.03 8.43
CA ARG A 56 -9.02 -8.87 8.16
C ARG A 56 -9.76 -8.27 9.36
N PRO A 57 -10.98 -7.72 9.17
CA PRO A 57 -11.82 -7.25 10.28
C PRO A 57 -12.05 -8.32 11.36
N VAL A 58 -12.18 -7.93 12.65
CA VAL A 58 -12.57 -8.88 13.72
C VAL A 58 -13.91 -9.52 13.36
N PHE A 59 -14.08 -10.80 13.71
CA PHE A 59 -15.29 -11.60 13.45
C PHE A 59 -15.58 -11.89 11.97
N SER A 60 -14.62 -11.63 11.07
CA SER A 60 -14.69 -12.12 9.68
C SER A 60 -14.65 -13.65 9.61
N ASN A 61 -14.07 -14.29 10.64
CA ASN A 61 -14.02 -15.73 10.80
C ASN A 61 -14.97 -16.15 11.91
N GLN A 62 -15.98 -16.94 11.57
CA GLN A 62 -16.97 -17.44 12.53
C GLN A 62 -16.55 -18.78 13.17
N ALA A 63 -15.50 -19.42 12.66
CA ALA A 63 -15.01 -20.71 13.13
C ALA A 63 -13.79 -20.53 14.06
N ILE A 64 -13.97 -19.79 15.16
CA ILE A 64 -12.94 -19.64 16.21
C ILE A 64 -13.31 -20.59 17.34
N ALA A 65 -12.47 -21.60 17.58
CA ALA A 65 -12.70 -22.64 18.58
C ALA A 65 -11.85 -22.43 19.84
N THR A 66 -10.76 -21.66 19.76
CA THR A 66 -9.81 -21.48 20.87
C THR A 66 -9.47 -20.02 21.16
N ALA A 67 -9.08 -19.73 22.39
CA ALA A 67 -8.61 -18.39 22.78
C ALA A 67 -7.33 -17.98 22.00
N GLN A 68 -6.47 -18.94 21.67
CA GLN A 68 -5.27 -18.69 20.87
C GLN A 68 -5.61 -18.23 19.45
N GLU A 69 -6.61 -18.84 18.82
CA GLU A 69 -7.14 -18.41 17.51
C GLU A 69 -7.74 -17.00 17.60
N LEU A 70 -8.47 -16.69 18.68
CA LEU A 70 -9.02 -15.36 18.92
C LEU A 70 -7.91 -14.29 19.01
N TYR A 71 -6.82 -14.57 19.73
CA TYR A 71 -5.67 -13.66 19.79
C TYR A 71 -5.00 -13.47 18.43
N GLY A 72 -4.91 -14.54 17.63
CA GLY A 72 -4.41 -14.47 16.25
C GLY A 72 -5.27 -13.56 15.36
N GLU A 73 -6.59 -13.71 15.41
CA GLU A 73 -7.53 -12.85 14.67
C GLU A 73 -7.46 -11.39 15.13
N LEU A 74 -7.33 -11.14 16.44
CA LEU A 74 -7.18 -9.79 16.97
C LEU A 74 -5.89 -9.13 16.49
N ALA A 75 -4.77 -9.85 16.52
CA ALA A 75 -3.50 -9.36 16.00
C ALA A 75 -3.58 -9.05 14.49
N GLY A 76 -4.25 -9.92 13.72
CA GLY A 76 -4.55 -9.69 12.32
C GLY A 76 -5.39 -8.43 12.08
N HIS A 77 -6.41 -8.22 12.90
CA HIS A 77 -7.25 -7.02 12.83
C HIS A 77 -6.48 -5.74 13.11
N MET A 78 -5.61 -5.72 14.13
CA MET A 78 -4.79 -4.53 14.43
C MET A 78 -3.91 -4.15 13.24
N ARG A 79 -3.28 -5.12 12.58
CA ARG A 79 -2.51 -4.89 11.34
C ARG A 79 -3.39 -4.38 10.20
N TRP A 80 -4.57 -4.97 10.02
CA TRP A 80 -5.53 -4.51 9.02
C TRP A 80 -5.96 -3.06 9.25
N GLN A 81 -6.26 -2.69 10.50
CA GLN A 81 -6.63 -1.34 10.88
C GLN A 81 -5.50 -0.34 10.56
N GLN A 82 -4.26 -0.67 10.95
CA GLN A 82 -3.08 0.15 10.65
C GLN A 82 -2.90 0.37 9.14
N LEU A 83 -3.03 -0.70 8.33
CA LEU A 83 -2.94 -0.59 6.87
C LEU A 83 -4.07 0.27 6.27
N ARG A 84 -5.28 0.21 6.83
CA ARG A 84 -6.41 1.06 6.41
C ARG A 84 -6.21 2.52 6.78
N GLU A 85 -5.62 2.80 7.94
CA GLU A 85 -5.24 4.16 8.33
C GLU A 85 -4.15 4.71 7.42
N LEU A 86 -3.13 3.91 7.13
CA LEU A 86 -2.06 4.27 6.21
C LEU A 86 -2.57 4.54 4.79
N GLU A 87 -3.48 3.71 4.29
CA GLU A 87 -4.15 3.92 3.00
C GLU A 87 -4.85 5.29 2.95
N LYS A 88 -5.61 5.66 3.99
CA LYS A 88 -6.30 6.95 4.07
C LYS A 88 -5.32 8.12 4.10
N ILE A 89 -4.21 7.99 4.85
CA ILE A 89 -3.16 9.02 4.93
C ILE A 89 -2.53 9.24 3.55
N LEU A 90 -2.14 8.16 2.88
CA LEU A 90 -1.54 8.18 1.54
C LEU A 90 -2.52 8.72 0.49
N GLN A 91 -3.78 8.29 0.54
CA GLN A 91 -4.82 8.75 -0.39
C GLN A 91 -5.03 10.26 -0.32
N ARG A 92 -5.07 10.84 0.88
CA ARG A 92 -5.17 12.30 1.07
C ARG A 92 -3.98 13.07 0.49
N ARG A 93 -2.82 12.41 0.33
CA ARG A 93 -1.59 12.95 -0.24
C ARG A 93 -1.46 12.71 -1.74
N GLY A 94 -2.47 12.11 -2.38
CA GLY A 94 -2.47 11.80 -3.82
C GLY A 94 -1.75 10.50 -4.18
N VAL A 95 -1.33 9.71 -3.19
CA VAL A 95 -0.79 8.36 -3.38
C VAL A 95 -1.93 7.36 -3.38
N ARG A 96 -1.98 6.47 -4.37
CA ARG A 96 -2.94 5.35 -4.32
C ARG A 96 -2.28 4.13 -3.73
N LEU A 97 -2.73 3.69 -2.56
CA LEU A 97 -2.32 2.41 -1.97
C LEU A 97 -3.32 1.30 -2.35
N SER A 98 -2.82 0.10 -2.65
CA SER A 98 -3.62 -1.11 -2.83
C SER A 98 -3.02 -2.26 -2.01
N LEU A 99 -3.85 -2.98 -1.27
CA LEU A 99 -3.47 -4.24 -0.66
C LEU A 99 -3.73 -5.35 -1.69
N LEU A 100 -2.68 -6.10 -2.05
CA LEU A 100 -2.76 -7.17 -3.04
C LEU A 100 -2.57 -8.53 -2.37
N PRO A 101 -3.46 -9.50 -2.62
CA PRO A 101 -3.20 -10.88 -2.23
C PRO A 101 -2.04 -11.44 -3.08
N SER A 102 -1.17 -12.22 -2.45
CA SER A 102 0.05 -12.75 -3.09
C SER A 102 -0.25 -13.54 -4.36
N GLU A 103 -1.38 -14.26 -4.40
CA GLU A 103 -1.79 -15.13 -5.51
C GLU A 103 -2.20 -14.37 -6.77
N ARG A 104 -2.64 -13.11 -6.63
CA ARG A 104 -3.15 -12.30 -7.75
C ARG A 104 -2.32 -11.07 -8.05
N LEU A 105 -1.21 -10.87 -7.35
CA LEU A 105 -0.36 -9.68 -7.48
C LEU A 105 -0.07 -9.32 -8.94
N ALA A 106 0.41 -10.24 -9.76
CA ALA A 106 0.76 -9.94 -11.16
C ALA A 106 -0.45 -9.47 -11.97
N VAL A 107 -1.59 -10.14 -11.83
CA VAL A 107 -2.83 -9.81 -12.55
C VAL A 107 -3.37 -8.44 -12.12
N ASP A 108 -3.34 -8.16 -10.82
CA ASP A 108 -3.84 -6.91 -10.27
C ASP A 108 -2.93 -5.73 -10.66
N LEU A 109 -1.61 -5.90 -10.66
CA LEU A 109 -0.67 -4.87 -11.12
C LEU A 109 -0.84 -4.53 -12.60
N VAL A 110 -0.99 -5.55 -13.45
CA VAL A 110 -1.26 -5.33 -14.88
C VAL A 110 -2.60 -4.59 -15.05
N SER A 111 -3.63 -4.98 -14.30
CA SER A 111 -4.93 -4.33 -14.33
C SER A 111 -4.85 -2.87 -13.88
N GLN A 112 -4.06 -2.56 -12.85
CA GLN A 112 -3.80 -1.19 -12.43
C GLN A 112 -3.11 -0.38 -13.53
N TYR A 113 -2.05 -0.91 -14.14
CA TYR A 113 -1.35 -0.26 -15.24
C TYR A 113 -2.27 0.00 -16.43
N MET A 114 -3.07 -0.98 -16.84
CA MET A 114 -4.03 -0.83 -17.93
C MET A 114 -5.08 0.23 -17.63
N ASN A 115 -5.53 0.35 -16.38
CA ASN A 115 -6.43 1.42 -15.96
C ASN A 115 -5.78 2.81 -16.02
N VAL A 116 -4.50 2.93 -15.66
CA VAL A 116 -3.73 4.16 -15.82
C VAL A 116 -3.66 4.56 -17.29
N LYS A 117 -3.30 3.61 -18.17
CA LYS A 117 -3.19 3.81 -19.62
C LYS A 117 -4.54 4.21 -20.23
N ARG A 118 -5.62 3.52 -19.87
CA ARG A 118 -6.99 3.79 -20.35
C ARG A 118 -7.45 5.21 -20.00
N ARG A 119 -7.08 5.71 -18.83
CA ARG A 119 -7.48 7.04 -18.32
C ARG A 119 -6.55 8.17 -18.75
N GLN A 120 -5.46 7.88 -19.48
CA GLN A 120 -4.45 8.86 -19.90
C GLN A 120 -3.93 9.72 -18.73
N LEU A 121 -3.66 9.09 -17.59
CA LEU A 121 -3.25 9.81 -16.37
C LEU A 121 -1.78 10.30 -16.41
N ILE A 122 -1.01 9.87 -17.40
CA ILE A 122 0.38 10.24 -17.66
C ILE A 122 0.49 10.51 -19.15
#